data_AF-A0A9E6S4K7-F1
#
_entry.id   AF-A0A9E6S4K7-F1
#
_cell.length_a   1.000
_cell.length_b   1.000
_cell.length_c   1.000
_cell.angle_alpha   90.00
_cell.angle_beta   90.00
_cell.angle_gamma   90.00
#
_symmetry.space_group_name_H-M   'P 1'
#
loop_
_entity.id
_entity.type
_entity.pdbx_description
1 polymer ?
#
loop_
_entity_poly.entity_id
_entity_poly.type
_entity_poly.pdbx_seq_one_letter_code
_entity_poly.pdbx_strand_id
1 'polypeptide(L)'
;MLDRRKIRRQQVHVSEPTGEFEELKIIAFVSLSAALLASAPLIAQTAEQVTVVHAGQLLDKPGTAPRGPSTVIIRNGKVAEVLVGHQAGPAGAKLIDLKDKFVLPGLIDSHVHLGSDAGGNAALIEAVTDSPARAAYRTAGNAKKT
;
A
#
# COMPACT_ATOMS: atom_id res chain seq x y z
N MET A 1 -82.62 6.46 51.09
CA MET A 1 -83.22 5.21 50.55
C MET A 1 -82.06 4.25 50.28
N LEU A 2 -82.20 2.99 50.73
CA LEU A 2 -81.20 1.93 51.03
C LEU A 2 -80.12 1.69 49.94
N ASP A 3 -78.92 1.15 50.21
CA ASP A 3 -78.67 -0.23 50.65
C ASP A 3 -77.23 -0.41 51.19
N ARG A 4 -77.11 -1.16 52.30
CA ARG A 4 -75.88 -1.63 52.93
C ARG A 4 -75.69 -3.10 52.57
N ARG A 5 -74.64 -3.50 51.85
CA ARG A 5 -74.17 -4.90 51.88
C ARG A 5 -72.64 -5.02 51.86
N LYS A 6 -72.19 -6.04 52.61
CA LYS A 6 -70.93 -6.19 53.33
C LYS A 6 -70.27 -7.48 52.84
N ILE A 7 -69.07 -7.47 52.26
CA ILE A 7 -68.34 -8.71 51.88
C ILE A 7 -66.82 -8.40 51.99
N ARG A 8 -66.16 -8.75 53.11
CA ARG A 8 -65.39 -9.99 53.43
C ARG A 8 -63.89 -9.82 53.10
N ARG A 9 -63.09 -9.76 54.18
CA ARG A 9 -61.61 -9.73 54.17
C ARG A 9 -61.04 -10.95 53.44
N GLN A 10 -60.02 -10.72 52.61
CA GLN A 10 -59.08 -11.73 52.15
C GLN A 10 -57.67 -11.19 52.42
N GLN A 11 -56.92 -11.87 53.29
CA GLN A 11 -55.50 -11.61 53.48
C GLN A 11 -54.76 -12.17 52.26
N VAL A 12 -53.87 -11.37 51.67
CA VAL A 12 -52.91 -11.84 50.67
C VAL A 12 -51.52 -11.45 51.17
N HIS A 13 -50.71 -12.48 51.39
CA HIS A 13 -49.30 -12.43 51.71
C HIS A 13 -48.55 -11.91 50.47
N VAL A 14 -47.88 -10.77 50.57
CA VAL A 14 -47.09 -10.19 49.46
C VAL A 14 -45.63 -10.54 49.71
N SER A 15 -45.10 -11.46 48.90
CA SER A 15 -43.68 -11.79 48.79
C SER A 15 -42.95 -10.68 48.03
N GLU A 16 -41.83 -10.20 48.55
CA GLU A 16 -40.98 -9.20 47.89
C GLU A 16 -40.32 -9.79 46.61
N PRO A 17 -40.32 -9.07 45.48
CA PRO A 17 -39.61 -9.51 44.29
C PRO A 17 -38.14 -9.07 44.33
N THR A 18 -37.24 -10.00 44.65
CA THR A 18 -35.80 -9.87 44.42
C THR A 18 -35.45 -10.54 43.09
N GLY A 19 -35.15 -9.77 42.04
CA GLY A 19 -34.62 -10.36 40.80
C GLY A 19 -34.38 -9.45 39.61
N GLU A 20 -35.24 -8.47 39.32
CA GLU A 20 -35.25 -7.85 37.98
C GLU A 20 -34.19 -6.75 37.77
N PHE A 21 -33.68 -6.11 38.83
CA PHE A 21 -32.75 -4.97 38.71
C PHE A 21 -31.28 -5.36 38.44
N GLU A 22 -30.90 -6.60 38.69
CA GLU A 22 -29.52 -7.09 38.44
C GLU A 22 -29.35 -7.61 37.01
N GLU A 23 -30.38 -8.23 36.43
CA GLU A 23 -30.35 -8.66 35.02
C GLU A 23 -30.24 -7.48 34.06
N LEU A 24 -30.94 -6.36 34.33
CA LEU A 24 -30.93 -5.19 33.47
C LEU A 24 -29.55 -4.49 33.42
N LYS A 25 -28.79 -4.53 34.52
CA LYS A 25 -27.41 -4.01 34.59
C LYS A 25 -26.43 -4.89 33.83
N ILE A 26 -26.59 -6.22 33.92
CA ILE A 26 -25.75 -7.19 33.21
C ILE A 26 -25.99 -7.10 31.70
N ILE A 27 -27.25 -6.98 31.26
CA ILE A 27 -27.59 -6.82 29.84
C ILE A 27 -27.04 -5.49 29.29
N ALA A 28 -27.13 -4.40 30.06
CA ALA A 28 -26.55 -3.10 29.67
C ALA A 28 -25.01 -3.13 29.60
N PHE A 29 -24.33 -3.82 30.53
CA PHE A 29 -22.87 -3.96 30.52
C PHE A 29 -22.37 -4.86 29.37
N VAL A 30 -23.09 -5.94 29.08
CA VAL A 30 -22.78 -6.86 27.97
C VAL A 30 -23.02 -6.16 26.63
N SER A 31 -24.06 -5.34 26.51
CA SER A 31 -24.36 -4.57 25.29
C SER A 31 -23.35 -3.43 25.06
N LEU A 32 -22.88 -2.76 26.11
CA LEU A 32 -21.86 -1.71 26.02
C LEU A 32 -20.47 -2.31 25.69
N SER A 33 -20.18 -3.52 26.19
CA SER A 33 -18.94 -4.25 25.87
C SER A 33 -18.94 -4.79 24.44
N ALA A 34 -20.10 -5.21 23.91
CA ALA A 34 -20.25 -5.63 22.52
C ALA A 34 -20.11 -4.46 21.52
N ALA A 35 -20.52 -3.25 21.90
CA ALA A 35 -20.35 -2.04 21.09
C ALA A 35 -18.89 -1.58 21.00
N LEU A 36 -18.07 -1.80 22.05
CA LEU A 36 -16.63 -1.49 22.01
C LEU A 36 -15.80 -2.50 21.20
N LEU A 37 -16.27 -3.75 21.05
CA LEU A 37 -15.61 -4.79 20.26
C LEU A 37 -15.84 -4.67 18.74
N ALA A 38 -16.78 -3.83 18.29
CA ALA A 38 -17.02 -3.59 16.87
C ALA A 38 -16.06 -2.55 16.25
N SER A 39 -15.20 -1.92 17.06
CA SER A 39 -14.17 -0.98 16.61
C SER A 39 -12.89 -1.72 16.26
N ALA A 40 -12.96 -2.69 15.34
CA ALA A 40 -11.75 -3.26 14.77
C ALA A 40 -11.00 -2.15 14.03
N PRO A 41 -9.69 -1.94 14.26
CA PRO A 41 -8.92 -1.03 13.43
C PRO A 41 -8.98 -1.59 12.01
N LEU A 42 -9.55 -0.81 11.10
CA LEU A 42 -9.41 -1.04 9.67
C LEU A 42 -7.90 -0.98 9.41
N ILE A 43 -7.26 -2.15 9.34
CA ILE A 43 -5.88 -2.27 8.90
C ILE A 43 -5.84 -1.52 7.58
N ALA A 44 -5.08 -0.43 7.52
CA ALA A 44 -4.95 0.37 6.32
C ALA A 44 -4.50 -0.56 5.19
N GLN A 45 -5.43 -0.94 4.32
CA GLN A 45 -5.11 -1.72 3.14
C GLN A 45 -4.24 -0.80 2.31
N THR A 46 -2.95 -1.13 2.22
CA THR A 46 -2.02 -0.37 1.40
C THR A 46 -2.58 -0.39 -0.01
N ALA A 47 -3.06 0.77 -0.48
CA ALA A 47 -3.64 0.88 -1.80
C ALA A 47 -2.59 0.45 -2.83
N GLU A 48 -2.98 -0.47 -3.69
CA GLU A 48 -2.08 -1.02 -4.70
C GLU A 48 -1.66 0.10 -5.66
N GLN A 49 -0.34 0.32 -5.78
CA GLN A 49 0.18 1.31 -6.71
C GLN A 49 0.26 0.69 -8.10
N VAL A 50 -0.67 1.08 -8.97
CA VAL A 50 -0.73 0.60 -10.36
C VAL A 50 -0.27 1.70 -11.31
N THR A 51 0.68 1.39 -12.17
CA THR A 51 1.13 2.25 -13.28
C THR A 51 0.91 1.52 -14.59
N VAL A 52 0.40 2.23 -15.59
CA VAL A 52 0.14 1.74 -16.94
C VAL A 52 1.02 2.53 -17.89
N VAL A 53 1.80 1.85 -18.71
CA VAL A 53 2.65 2.47 -19.72
C VAL A 53 2.13 2.08 -21.09
N HIS A 54 1.72 3.06 -21.90
CA HIS A 54 1.43 2.85 -23.32
C HIS A 54 2.72 3.08 -24.11
N ALA A 55 3.24 2.05 -24.76
CA ALA A 55 4.42 2.12 -25.60
C ALA A 55 4.03 2.10 -27.08
N GLY A 56 4.73 2.90 -27.89
CA GLY A 56 4.62 2.82 -29.36
C GLY A 56 5.25 1.55 -29.91
N GLN A 57 6.48 1.29 -29.46
CA GLN A 57 7.18 0.03 -29.68
C GLN A 57 7.79 -0.44 -28.36
N LEU A 58 7.88 -1.75 -28.16
CA LEU A 58 8.38 -2.34 -26.92
C LEU A 58 9.38 -3.46 -27.23
N LEU A 59 10.62 -3.29 -26.76
CA LEU A 59 11.61 -4.36 -26.71
C LEU A 59 11.55 -5.02 -25.33
N ASP A 60 10.80 -6.10 -25.17
CA ASP A 60 10.75 -6.88 -23.93
C ASP A 60 11.73 -8.07 -23.92
N LYS A 61 12.10 -8.54 -25.12
CA LYS A 61 12.99 -9.69 -25.32
C LYS A 61 14.18 -9.31 -26.22
N PRO A 62 15.35 -9.00 -25.63
CA PRO A 62 16.56 -8.74 -26.38
C PRO A 62 16.88 -9.88 -27.36
N GLY A 63 17.36 -9.54 -28.56
CA GLY A 63 17.64 -10.50 -29.63
C GLY A 63 16.43 -10.89 -30.49
N THR A 64 15.23 -10.39 -30.17
CA THR A 64 14.03 -10.57 -31.01
C THR A 64 13.52 -9.23 -31.54
N ALA A 65 12.69 -9.27 -32.58
CA ALA A 65 12.08 -8.06 -33.12
C ALA A 65 11.20 -7.37 -32.05
N PRO A 66 11.25 -6.04 -31.93
CA PRO A 66 10.40 -5.30 -31.01
C PRO A 66 8.92 -5.52 -31.30
N ARG A 67 8.10 -5.52 -30.26
CA ARG A 67 6.65 -5.50 -30.39
C ARG A 67 6.20 -4.13 -30.92
N GLY A 68 5.07 -4.12 -31.63
CA GLY A 68 4.35 -2.89 -31.96
C GLY A 68 3.68 -2.26 -30.73
N PRO A 69 2.59 -1.49 -30.93
CA PRO A 69 1.85 -0.87 -29.85
C PRO A 69 1.56 -1.84 -28.70
N SER A 70 1.95 -1.48 -27.48
CA SER A 70 1.90 -2.37 -26.31
C SER A 70 1.54 -1.60 -25.04
N THR A 71 0.95 -2.31 -24.08
CA THR A 71 0.63 -1.78 -22.74
C THR A 71 1.38 -2.57 -21.68
N VAL A 72 2.15 -1.90 -20.84
CA VAL A 72 2.85 -2.51 -19.70
C VAL A 72 2.13 -2.10 -18.42
N ILE A 73 1.68 -3.09 -17.64
CA ILE A 73 1.05 -2.87 -16.33
C ILE A 73 2.07 -3.19 -15.25
N ILE A 74 2.33 -2.20 -14.40
CA ILE A 74 3.25 -2.27 -13.28
C ILE A 74 2.45 -2.19 -11.99
N ARG A 75 2.60 -3.18 -11.12
CA ARG A 75 1.96 -3.25 -9.79
C ARG A 75 3.05 -3.24 -8.72
N ASN A 76 3.01 -2.28 -7.81
CA ASN A 76 3.96 -2.16 -6.70
C ASN A 76 5.43 -2.24 -7.16
N GLY A 77 5.76 -1.54 -8.26
CA GLY A 77 7.11 -1.49 -8.83
C GLY A 77 7.55 -2.74 -9.62
N LYS A 78 6.68 -3.74 -9.80
CA LYS A 78 6.96 -4.94 -10.60
C LYS A 78 6.11 -4.95 -11.86
N VAL A 79 6.68 -5.36 -12.99
CA VAL A 79 5.92 -5.62 -14.21
C VAL A 79 5.01 -6.81 -13.95
N ALA A 80 3.70 -6.59 -13.97
CA ALA A 80 2.71 -7.63 -13.78
C ALA A 80 2.30 -8.26 -15.12
N GLU A 81 2.08 -7.41 -16.14
CA GLU A 81 1.52 -7.84 -17.42
C GLU A 81 2.05 -6.99 -18.58
N VAL A 82 2.14 -7.60 -19.76
CA VAL A 82 2.42 -6.92 -21.04
C VAL A 82 1.34 -7.35 -22.04
N LEU A 83 0.54 -6.38 -22.47
CA LEU A 83 -0.62 -6.58 -23.34
C LEU A 83 -0.38 -5.97 -24.72
N VAL A 84 -1.03 -6.53 -25.75
CA VAL A 84 -0.98 -6.00 -27.12
C VAL A 84 -1.89 -4.78 -27.26
N GLY A 85 -1.42 -3.76 -27.98
CA GLY A 85 -2.13 -2.51 -28.20
C GLY A 85 -2.10 -1.58 -26.98
N HIS A 86 -2.86 -0.49 -27.07
CA HIS A 86 -3.06 0.46 -25.97
C HIS A 86 -4.37 0.14 -25.26
N GLN A 87 -4.27 -0.50 -24.09
CA GLN A 87 -5.42 -0.92 -23.29
C GLN A 87 -5.56 -0.04 -22.05
N ALA A 88 -6.80 0.19 -21.62
CA ALA A 88 -7.05 0.86 -20.36
C ALA A 88 -6.55 -0.02 -19.21
N GLY A 89 -5.91 0.58 -18.21
CA GLY A 89 -5.58 -0.11 -16.98
C GLY A 89 -6.70 -0.07 -15.94
N PRO A 90 -6.46 -0.67 -14.76
CA PRO A 90 -7.39 -0.60 -13.64
C PRO A 90 -7.74 0.85 -13.25
N ALA A 91 -8.94 1.05 -12.71
CA ALA A 91 -9.36 2.35 -12.20
C ALA A 91 -8.36 2.88 -11.15
N GLY A 92 -8.00 4.16 -11.24
CA GLY A 92 -7.03 4.79 -10.35
C GLY A 92 -5.56 4.54 -10.71
N ALA A 93 -5.26 3.78 -11.76
CA ALA A 93 -3.87 3.59 -12.20
C ALA A 93 -3.28 4.88 -12.81
N LYS A 94 -2.00 5.11 -12.55
CA LYS A 94 -1.22 6.20 -13.17
C LYS A 94 -0.91 5.83 -14.62
N LEU A 95 -1.37 6.63 -15.59
CA LEU A 95 -1.03 6.45 -17.00
C LEU A 95 0.27 7.19 -17.35
N ILE A 96 1.16 6.52 -18.07
CA ILE A 96 2.34 7.08 -18.72
C ILE A 96 2.16 6.86 -20.23
N ASP A 97 1.98 7.95 -20.98
CA ASP A 97 1.79 7.89 -22.44
C ASP A 97 3.14 8.04 -23.16
N LEU A 98 3.58 6.95 -23.80
CA LEU A 98 4.78 6.85 -24.61
C LEU A 98 4.46 6.24 -25.98
N LYS A 99 3.25 6.50 -26.51
CA LYS A 99 2.75 5.91 -27.77
C LYS A 99 3.60 6.23 -28.99
N ASP A 100 4.37 7.32 -28.95
CA ASP A 100 5.27 7.72 -30.04
C ASP A 100 6.73 7.41 -29.73
N LYS A 101 7.00 6.55 -28.74
CA LYS A 101 8.35 6.21 -28.28
C LYS A 101 8.64 4.72 -28.37
N PHE A 102 9.93 4.44 -28.41
CA PHE A 102 10.48 3.10 -28.27
C PHE A 102 10.86 2.83 -26.82
N VAL A 103 10.26 1.82 -26.21
CA VAL A 103 10.49 1.44 -24.81
C VAL A 103 11.35 0.18 -24.76
N LEU A 104 12.38 0.19 -23.92
CA LEU A 104 13.27 -0.94 -23.67
C LEU A 104 13.39 -1.20 -22.16
N PRO A 105 13.96 -2.34 -21.73
CA PRO A 105 14.26 -2.58 -20.33
C PRO A 105 15.32 -1.58 -19.86
N GLY A 106 15.44 -1.40 -18.53
CA GLY A 106 16.54 -0.61 -17.98
C GLY A 106 17.89 -1.13 -18.47
N LEU A 107 18.78 -0.21 -18.86
CA LEU A 107 20.15 -0.58 -19.22
C LEU A 107 20.90 -1.08 -17.98
N ILE A 108 21.78 -2.05 -18.19
CA ILE A 108 22.59 -2.65 -17.14
C ILE A 108 24.05 -2.39 -17.47
N ASP A 109 24.77 -1.75 -16.57
CA ASP A 109 26.22 -1.60 -16.64
C ASP A 109 26.88 -2.56 -15.63
N SER A 110 27.75 -3.43 -16.13
CA SER A 110 28.45 -4.44 -15.31
C SER A 110 29.81 -3.96 -14.79
N HIS A 111 30.32 -2.84 -15.30
CA HIS A 111 31.65 -2.37 -14.94
C HIS A 111 31.70 -0.85 -14.87
N VAL A 112 31.63 -0.34 -13.64
CA VAL A 112 31.76 1.09 -13.34
C VAL A 112 32.80 1.34 -12.26
N HIS A 113 33.50 2.47 -12.35
CA HIS A 113 34.39 2.95 -11.30
C HIS A 113 33.71 4.11 -10.56
N LEU A 114 32.93 3.79 -9.51
CA LEU A 114 32.20 4.85 -8.77
C LEU A 114 33.15 5.80 -8.02
N GLY A 115 34.30 5.31 -7.58
CA GLY A 115 35.24 6.05 -6.73
C GLY A 115 36.12 7.08 -7.44
N SER A 116 36.28 6.98 -8.76
CA SER A 116 37.15 7.88 -9.54
C SER A 116 36.71 7.92 -11.00
N ASP A 117 36.76 9.13 -11.56
CA ASP A 117 36.59 9.40 -13.00
C ASP A 117 37.96 9.69 -13.67
N ALA A 118 39.05 9.63 -12.91
CA ALA A 118 40.38 9.98 -13.39
C ALA A 118 41.04 8.80 -14.12
N GLY A 119 41.77 9.11 -15.18
CA GLY A 119 42.57 8.14 -15.93
C GLY A 119 44.06 8.49 -15.93
N GLY A 120 44.91 7.50 -16.22
CA GLY A 120 46.36 7.69 -16.38
C GLY A 120 47.03 8.35 -15.16
N ASN A 121 47.91 9.31 -15.40
CA ASN A 121 48.66 9.97 -14.32
C ASN A 121 47.76 10.73 -13.32
N ALA A 122 46.59 11.19 -13.74
CA ALA A 122 45.65 11.85 -12.84
C ALA A 122 45.11 10.87 -11.78
N ALA A 123 44.85 9.62 -12.15
CA ALA A 123 44.43 8.58 -11.21
C ALA A 123 45.54 8.24 -10.20
N LEU A 124 46.80 8.25 -10.64
CA LEU A 124 47.95 8.02 -9.77
C LEU A 124 48.11 9.13 -8.73
N ILE A 125 47.97 10.40 -9.16
CA ILE A 125 48.01 11.56 -8.25
C ILE A 125 46.82 11.50 -7.29
N GLU A 126 45.63 11.20 -7.78
CA GLU A 126 44.42 11.09 -6.96
C GLU A 126 44.57 10.01 -5.89
N ALA A 127 45.11 8.84 -6.23
CA ALA A 127 45.29 7.73 -5.30
C ALA A 127 46.14 8.09 -4.07
N VAL A 128 47.01 9.10 -4.17
CA VAL A 128 47.90 9.53 -3.07
C VAL A 128 47.54 10.89 -2.47
N THR A 129 46.75 11.71 -3.17
CA THR A 129 46.34 13.05 -2.71
C THR A 129 44.92 13.12 -2.18
N ASP A 130 44.08 12.12 -2.48
CA ASP A 130 42.68 12.14 -2.08
C ASP A 130 42.49 11.78 -0.60
N SER A 131 41.39 12.25 -0.02
CA SER A 131 40.97 11.88 1.34
C SER A 131 39.76 10.95 1.31
N PRO A 132 39.57 10.07 2.32
CA PRO A 132 38.41 9.19 2.39
C PRO A 132 37.07 9.95 2.33
N ALA A 133 37.00 11.13 2.95
CA ALA A 133 35.79 11.97 2.94
C ALA A 133 35.45 12.48 1.54
N ARG A 134 36.46 12.90 0.77
CA ARG A 134 36.28 13.38 -0.60
C ARG A 134 35.96 12.24 -1.56
N ALA A 135 36.63 11.10 -1.43
CA ALA A 135 36.31 9.88 -2.16
C ALA A 135 34.86 9.45 -1.94
N ALA A 136 34.38 9.45 -0.69
CA ALA A 136 33.00 9.11 -0.35
C ALA A 136 31.98 10.07 -0.98
N TYR A 137 32.22 11.38 -0.91
CA TYR A 137 31.34 12.38 -1.52
C TYR A 137 31.26 12.22 -3.05
N ARG A 138 32.41 12.02 -3.70
CA ARG A 138 32.47 11.77 -5.15
C ARG A 138 31.77 10.48 -5.54
N THR A 139 32.02 9.40 -4.81
CA THR A 139 31.37 8.10 -5.01
C THR A 139 29.85 8.23 -4.95
N ALA A 140 29.32 8.93 -3.93
CA ALA A 140 27.89 9.19 -3.81
C ALA A 140 27.34 10.03 -4.97
N GLY A 141 28.14 11.00 -5.47
CA GLY A 141 27.80 11.77 -6.66
C GLY A 141 27.76 10.93 -7.93
N ASN A 142 28.72 10.03 -8.13
CA ASN A 142 28.81 9.16 -9.29
C ASN A 142 27.75 8.05 -9.27
N ALA A 143 27.44 7.51 -8.09
CA ALA A 143 26.39 6.52 -7.88
C ALA A 143 24.98 7.03 -8.22
N LYS A 144 24.75 8.35 -8.22
CA LYS A 144 23.46 8.95 -8.61
C LYS A 144 23.30 9.19 -10.11
N LYS A 145 24.41 9.08 -10.86
CA LYS A 145 24.44 9.34 -12.32
C LYS A 145 24.39 8.04 -13.13
N THR A 146 24.85 6.94 -12.54
CA THR A 146 24.72 5.59 -13.10
C THR A 146 23.36 4.99 -12.79
#